data_AF-A0A849W396-F1
#
_entry.id   AF-A0A849W396-F1
#
_cell.length_a   1.000
_cell.length_b   1.000
_cell.length_c   1.000
_cell.angle_alpha   90.00
_cell.angle_beta   90.00
_cell.angle_gamma   90.00
#
_symmetry.space_group_name_H-M   'P 1'
#
loop_
_entity.id
_entity.type
_entity.pdbx_description
1 polymer ?
#
loop_
_entity_poly.entity_id
_entity_poly.type
_entity_poly.pdbx_seq_one_letter_code
_entity_poly.pdbx_strand_id
1 'polypeptide(L)'
;MNKHNATIRHRLILKGILNLWTIVTITMFMVDFISGNGYDTSVSAIGVIYLIILGIYVSDKEYSRWQNNFASRFLGEGFVIVWTVMMVLFVVLAPLSDGRFRIPAEFAFIYTSVIGTFAITMHSKALKERKK
;
A
#
# COMPACT_ATOMS: atom_id res chain seq x y z
N MET A 1 -32.82 1.27 -0.57
CA MET A 1 -31.47 1.40 -1.15
C MET A 1 -30.94 0.01 -1.47
N ASN A 2 -30.61 -0.29 -2.73
CA ASN A 2 -30.26 -1.65 -3.17
C ASN A 2 -28.94 -2.12 -2.52
N LYS A 3 -28.88 -3.35 -1.96
CA LYS A 3 -27.71 -3.87 -1.20
C LYS A 3 -26.39 -3.73 -1.97
N HIS A 4 -26.45 -3.91 -3.30
CA HIS A 4 -25.32 -3.77 -4.21
C HIS A 4 -24.69 -2.35 -4.21
N ASN A 5 -25.52 -1.31 -4.16
CA ASN A 5 -25.06 0.08 -4.17
C ASN A 5 -24.34 0.46 -2.87
N ALA A 6 -24.75 -0.14 -1.74
CA ALA A 6 -24.11 0.06 -0.45
C ALA A 6 -22.69 -0.53 -0.43
N THR A 7 -22.49 -1.71 -1.01
CA THR A 7 -21.17 -2.39 -1.07
C THR A 7 -20.18 -1.64 -1.93
N ILE A 8 -20.63 -1.09 -3.06
CA ILE A 8 -19.79 -0.26 -3.94
C ILE A 8 -19.36 1.02 -3.21
N ARG A 9 -20.30 1.73 -2.56
CA ARG A 9 -19.99 2.96 -1.83
C ARG A 9 -18.99 2.73 -0.69
N HIS A 10 -19.18 1.66 0.09
CA HIS A 10 -18.26 1.28 1.16
C HIS A 10 -16.82 1.12 0.65
N ARG A 11 -16.64 0.39 -0.46
CA ARG A 11 -15.32 0.18 -1.05
C ARG A 11 -14.68 1.46 -1.57
N LEU A 12 -15.47 2.36 -2.17
CA LEU A 12 -14.97 3.67 -2.62
C LEU A 12 -14.45 4.50 -1.45
N ILE A 13 -15.14 4.46 -0.30
CA ILE A 13 -14.69 5.12 0.93
C ILE A 13 -13.37 4.50 1.42
N LEU A 14 -13.30 3.17 1.55
CA LEU A 14 -12.07 2.51 1.98
C LEU A 14 -10.89 2.80 1.04
N LYS A 15 -11.14 2.84 -0.28
CA LYS A 15 -10.14 3.23 -1.28
C LYS A 15 -9.68 4.67 -1.08
N GLY A 16 -10.60 5.61 -0.83
CA GLY A 16 -10.27 7.00 -0.54
C GLY A 16 -9.39 7.14 0.70
N ILE A 17 -9.73 6.41 1.78
CA ILE A 17 -8.94 6.37 3.01
C ILE A 17 -7.55 5.78 2.74
N LEU A 18 -7.46 4.64 2.04
CA LEU A 18 -6.18 4.04 1.69
C LEU A 18 -5.31 5.00 0.86
N ASN A 19 -5.88 5.64 -0.16
CA ASN A 19 -5.14 6.58 -1.00
C ASN A 19 -4.63 7.78 -0.21
N LEU A 20 -5.46 8.36 0.67
CA LEU A 20 -5.07 9.45 1.55
C LEU A 20 -3.88 9.03 2.41
N TRP A 21 -3.99 7.89 3.11
CA TRP A 21 -2.92 7.40 3.96
C TRP A 21 -1.68 7.01 3.18
N THR A 22 -1.82 6.50 1.95
CA THR A 22 -0.68 6.24 1.06
C THR A 22 0.09 7.52 0.79
N ILE A 23 -0.59 8.62 0.44
CA ILE A 23 0.06 9.92 0.17
C ILE A 23 0.75 10.44 1.44
N VAL A 24 0.09 10.36 2.60
CA VAL A 24 0.67 10.79 3.88
C VAL A 24 1.92 9.99 4.21
N THR A 25 1.86 8.67 4.13
CA THR A 25 2.98 7.77 4.43
C THR A 25 4.15 7.99 3.48
N ILE A 26 3.88 8.12 2.19
CA ILE A 26 4.90 8.44 1.18
C ILE A 26 5.58 9.76 1.50
N THR A 27 4.79 10.80 1.79
CA THR A 27 5.32 12.14 2.10
C THR A 27 6.20 12.09 3.34
N MET A 28 5.77 11.39 4.39
CA MET A 28 6.54 11.28 5.63
C MET A 28 7.83 10.51 5.46
N PHE A 29 7.83 9.41 4.69
CA PHE A 29 9.05 8.72 4.35
C PHE A 29 10.01 9.59 3.53
N MET A 30 9.51 10.39 2.59
CA MET A 30 10.34 11.31 1.81
C MET A 30 10.96 12.39 2.70
N VAL A 31 10.18 12.98 3.61
CA VAL A 31 10.68 13.99 4.56
C VAL A 31 11.73 13.39 5.47
N ASP A 32 11.46 12.22 6.04
CA ASP A 32 12.39 11.55 6.93
C ASP A 32 13.69 11.16 6.23
N PHE A 33 13.59 10.64 5.00
CA PHE A 33 14.72 10.33 4.14
C PHE A 33 15.64 11.53 3.90
N ILE A 34 15.06 12.69 3.56
CA ILE A 34 15.81 13.93 3.29
C ILE A 34 16.40 14.53 4.57
N SER A 35 15.70 14.37 5.70
CA SER A 35 16.16 14.85 7.02
C SER A 35 17.24 13.98 7.67
N GLY A 36 17.55 12.82 7.09
CA GLY A 36 18.52 11.88 7.65
C GLY A 36 18.01 11.19 8.92
N ASN A 37 16.77 10.70 8.90
CA ASN A 37 16.07 10.03 10.02
C ASN A 37 15.69 10.97 11.19
N GLY A 38 15.28 12.20 10.88
CA GLY A 38 14.86 13.18 11.90
C GLY A 38 13.48 12.90 12.51
N TYR A 39 12.69 12.02 11.90
CA TYR A 39 11.28 11.75 12.23
C TYR A 39 10.98 10.27 12.47
N ASP A 40 11.99 9.46 12.81
CA ASP A 40 11.90 7.99 13.01
C ASP A 40 10.61 7.59 13.75
N THR A 41 10.32 8.16 14.93
CA THR A 41 9.12 7.81 15.73
C THR A 41 7.81 8.09 14.99
N SER A 42 7.74 9.20 14.24
CA SER A 42 6.52 9.57 13.49
C SER A 42 6.34 8.66 12.28
N VAL A 43 7.44 8.30 11.61
CA VAL A 43 7.44 7.37 10.49
C VAL A 43 7.02 5.97 10.92
N SER A 44 7.51 5.47 12.06
CA SER A 44 7.07 4.17 12.59
C SER A 44 5.56 4.15 12.86
N ALA A 45 5.03 5.18 13.53
CA ALA A 45 3.61 5.26 13.86
C ALA A 45 2.72 5.31 12.60
N ILE A 46 3.08 6.16 11.64
CA ILE A 46 2.36 6.29 10.36
C ILE A 46 2.45 5.00 9.55
N GLY A 47 3.58 4.32 9.63
CA GLY A 47 3.79 3.04 8.99
C GLY A 47 2.83 1.95 9.47
N VAL A 48 2.67 1.84 10.79
CA VAL A 48 1.73 0.90 11.40
C VAL A 48 0.28 1.19 10.99
N ILE A 49 -0.14 2.46 11.07
CA ILE A 49 -1.50 2.86 10.68
C ILE A 49 -1.76 2.53 9.21
N TYR A 50 -0.80 2.82 8.34
CA TYR A 50 -0.89 2.52 6.92
C TYR A 50 -1.06 1.02 6.65
N LEU A 51 -0.28 0.15 7.31
CA LEU A 51 -0.40 -1.30 7.14
C LEU A 51 -1.75 -1.85 7.59
N ILE A 52 -2.29 -1.32 8.70
CA ILE A 52 -3.63 -1.70 9.17
C ILE A 52 -4.68 -1.33 8.12
N ILE A 53 -4.63 -0.12 7.57
CA ILE A 53 -5.58 0.35 6.56
C ILE A 53 -5.46 -0.45 5.26
N LEU A 54 -4.22 -0.73 4.82
CA LEU A 54 -3.96 -1.60 3.68
C LEU A 54 -4.56 -3.00 3.90
N GLY A 55 -4.35 -3.58 5.08
CA GLY A 55 -4.91 -4.88 5.47
C GLY A 55 -6.44 -4.89 5.46
N ILE A 56 -7.08 -3.87 6.01
CA ILE A 56 -8.55 -3.71 6.00
C ILE A 56 -9.07 -3.64 4.57
N TYR A 57 -8.49 -2.77 3.74
CA TYR A 57 -8.92 -2.59 2.35
C TYR A 57 -8.79 -3.89 1.53
N VAL A 58 -7.65 -4.56 1.68
CA VAL A 58 -7.37 -5.81 0.96
C VAL A 58 -8.30 -6.92 1.41
N SER A 59 -8.51 -7.06 2.72
CA SER A 59 -9.40 -8.08 3.28
C SER A 59 -10.84 -7.89 2.79
N ASP A 60 -11.39 -6.66 2.81
CA ASP A 60 -12.72 -6.38 2.27
C ASP A 60 -12.81 -6.68 0.75
N LYS A 61 -11.78 -6.27 0.01
CA LYS A 61 -11.67 -6.51 -1.44
C LYS A 61 -11.66 -8.00 -1.77
N GLU A 62 -10.87 -8.80 -1.04
CA GLU A 62 -10.75 -10.25 -1.21
C GLU A 62 -12.05 -10.95 -0.79
N TYR A 63 -12.58 -10.65 0.40
CA TYR A 63 -13.83 -11.22 0.90
C TYR A 63 -14.98 -11.04 -0.10
N SER A 64 -15.16 -9.81 -0.57
CA SER A 64 -16.16 -9.50 -1.58
C SER A 64 -15.90 -10.21 -2.92
N ARG A 65 -14.63 -10.44 -3.29
CA ARG A 65 -14.30 -11.20 -4.49
C ARG A 65 -14.71 -12.65 -4.31
N TRP A 66 -14.52 -13.27 -3.17
CA TRP A 66 -14.91 -14.67 -3.00
C TRP A 66 -16.43 -14.85 -2.90
N GLN A 67 -17.14 -13.92 -2.25
CA GLN A 67 -18.60 -14.02 -2.11
C GLN A 67 -19.39 -13.65 -3.36
N ASN A 68 -19.04 -12.54 -4.01
CA ASN A 68 -19.77 -12.04 -5.16
C ASN A 68 -18.98 -12.38 -6.41
N ASN A 69 -19.63 -12.72 -7.53
CA ASN A 69 -18.98 -13.03 -8.81
C ASN A 69 -18.25 -11.83 -9.47
N PHE A 70 -17.83 -10.86 -8.67
CA PHE A 70 -17.21 -9.61 -9.01
C PHE A 70 -15.76 -9.79 -9.49
N ALA A 71 -15.50 -9.34 -10.71
CA ALA A 71 -14.16 -9.07 -11.20
C ALA A 71 -13.82 -7.62 -10.87
N SER A 72 -12.82 -7.40 -10.02
CA SER A 72 -12.34 -6.04 -9.76
C SER A 72 -11.70 -5.48 -11.04
N ARG A 73 -12.18 -4.32 -11.50
CA ARG A 73 -11.67 -3.60 -12.69
C ARG A 73 -10.33 -2.89 -12.45
N PHE A 74 -9.89 -2.76 -11.19
CA PHE A 74 -8.71 -1.98 -10.84
C PHE A 74 -7.47 -2.86 -10.64
N LEU A 75 -6.44 -2.58 -11.44
CA LEU A 75 -5.12 -3.18 -11.38
C LEU A 75 -4.37 -2.59 -10.19
N GLY A 76 -3.96 -3.45 -9.25
CA GLY A 76 -3.08 -3.05 -8.13
C GLY A 76 -1.65 -2.71 -8.58
N GLU A 77 -1.35 -2.90 -9.87
CA GLU A 77 -0.03 -2.69 -10.46
C GLU A 77 0.47 -1.26 -10.28
N GLY A 78 -0.37 -0.25 -10.57
CA GLY A 78 0.01 1.15 -10.40
C GLY A 78 0.39 1.49 -8.95
N PHE A 79 -0.27 0.86 -7.98
CA PHE A 79 0.06 1.04 -6.56
C PHE A 79 1.44 0.50 -6.23
N VAL A 80 1.75 -0.72 -6.68
CA VAL A 80 3.07 -1.34 -6.46
C VAL A 80 4.17 -0.55 -7.18
N ILE A 81 3.92 -0.09 -8.40
CA ILE A 81 4.88 0.70 -9.18
C ILE A 81 5.31 1.95 -8.39
N VAL A 82 4.38 2.68 -7.78
CA VAL A 82 4.70 3.87 -6.97
C VAL A 82 5.66 3.52 -5.83
N TRP A 83 5.36 2.46 -5.07
CA TRP A 83 6.21 2.00 -3.97
C TRP A 83 7.58 1.51 -4.45
N THR A 84 7.64 0.82 -5.58
CA THR A 84 8.90 0.36 -6.19
C THR A 84 9.75 1.54 -6.66
N VAL A 85 9.15 2.54 -7.32
CA VAL A 85 9.86 3.75 -7.74
C VAL A 85 10.47 4.47 -6.53
N MET A 86 9.73 4.57 -5.42
CA MET A 86 10.27 5.16 -4.18
C MET A 86 11.42 4.35 -3.61
N MET A 87 11.32 3.01 -3.56
CA MET A 87 12.41 2.16 -3.09
C MET A 87 13.67 2.35 -3.93
N VAL A 88 13.53 2.37 -5.26
CA VAL A 88 14.65 2.62 -6.18
C VAL A 88 15.25 3.99 -5.92
N LEU A 89 14.41 5.03 -5.75
CA LEU A 89 14.87 6.38 -5.44
C LEU A 89 15.68 6.42 -4.15
N PHE A 90 15.22 5.78 -3.08
CA PHE A 90 15.95 5.74 -1.80
C PHE A 90 17.29 5.01 -1.91
N VAL A 91 17.31 3.85 -2.57
CA VAL A 91 18.53 3.05 -2.73
C VAL A 91 19.57 3.75 -3.62
N VAL A 92 19.14 4.49 -4.65
CA VAL A 92 20.05 5.21 -5.54
C VAL A 92 20.54 6.51 -4.91
N LEU A 93 19.66 7.29 -4.27
CA LEU A 93 20.03 8.61 -3.75
C LEU A 93 20.77 8.56 -2.41
N ALA A 94 20.52 7.57 -1.55
CA ALA A 94 21.20 7.45 -0.26
C ALA A 94 22.73 7.46 -0.37
N PRO A 95 23.38 6.58 -1.18
CA PRO A 95 24.84 6.56 -1.29
C PRO A 95 25.41 7.81 -1.99
N LEU A 96 24.63 8.50 -2.83
CA LEU A 96 25.06 9.71 -3.54
C LEU A 96 25.01 10.97 -2.67
N SER A 97 24.48 10.87 -1.44
CA SER A 97 24.18 12.04 -0.59
C SER A 97 25.24 12.36 0.46
N ASP A 98 26.40 11.70 0.42
CA ASP A 98 27.46 11.80 1.45
C ASP A 98 26.94 11.59 2.89
N GLY A 99 25.94 10.71 3.05
CA GLY A 99 25.34 10.37 4.33
C GLY A 99 24.27 11.33 4.85
N ARG A 100 23.87 12.33 4.05
CA ARG A 100 22.75 13.24 4.39
C ARG A 100 21.40 12.56 4.29
N PHE A 101 21.20 11.70 3.29
CA PHE A 101 19.98 10.93 3.13
C PHE A 101 20.14 9.56 3.78
N ARG A 102 19.13 9.17 4.55
CA ARG A 102 19.11 7.89 5.25
C ARG A 102 17.79 7.20 4.96
N ILE A 103 17.87 5.90 4.64
CA ILE A 103 16.68 5.12 4.37
C ILE A 103 15.99 4.85 5.70
N PRO A 104 14.72 5.23 5.87
CA PRO A 104 13.98 4.96 7.10
C PRO A 104 13.88 3.45 7.34
N ALA A 105 14.14 2.98 8.56
CA ALA A 105 14.28 1.56 8.87
C ALA A 105 13.00 0.76 8.54
N GLU A 106 11.84 1.38 8.75
CA GLU A 106 10.53 0.82 8.53
C GLU A 106 10.16 0.76 7.04
N PHE A 107 10.84 1.54 6.18
CA PHE A 107 10.48 1.62 4.76
C PHE A 107 10.59 0.25 4.09
N ALA A 108 11.67 -0.50 4.36
CA ALA A 108 11.86 -1.84 3.81
C ALA A 108 10.75 -2.81 4.23
N PHE A 109 10.31 -2.73 5.49
CA PHE A 109 9.21 -3.54 6.01
C PHE A 109 7.87 -3.19 5.34
N ILE A 110 7.60 -1.91 5.13
CA ILE A 110 6.36 -1.47 4.47
C ILE A 110 6.37 -1.83 3.00
N TYR A 111 7.48 -1.60 2.30
CA TYR A 111 7.65 -1.96 0.90
C TYR A 111 7.42 -3.46 0.66
N THR A 112 8.06 -4.31 1.46
CA THR A 112 7.90 -5.77 1.38
C THR A 112 6.46 -6.18 1.70
N SER A 113 5.80 -5.54 2.66
CA SER A 113 4.39 -5.77 2.97
C SER A 113 3.46 -5.40 1.81
N VAL A 114 3.72 -4.29 1.11
CA VAL A 114 2.96 -3.88 -0.08
C VAL A 114 3.11 -4.91 -1.20
N ILE A 115 4.33 -5.33 -1.51
CA ILE A 115 4.57 -6.35 -2.53
C ILE A 115 3.95 -7.68 -2.15
N GLY A 116 4.14 -8.13 -0.92
CA GLY A 116 3.59 -9.40 -0.41
C GLY A 116 2.07 -9.39 -0.51
N THR A 117 1.44 -8.30 -0.09
CA THR A 117 0.00 -8.09 -0.22
C THR A 117 -0.43 -8.18 -1.69
N PHE A 118 0.28 -7.49 -2.60
CA PHE A 118 -0.02 -7.57 -4.03
C PHE A 118 0.08 -9.00 -4.57
N ALA A 119 1.17 -9.71 -4.26
CA ALA A 119 1.39 -11.09 -4.69
C ALA A 119 0.26 -12.02 -4.20
N ILE A 120 -0.12 -11.91 -2.92
CA ILE A 120 -1.24 -12.67 -2.34
C ILE A 120 -2.54 -12.38 -3.09
N THR A 121 -2.85 -11.11 -3.36
CA THR A 121 -4.09 -10.74 -4.07
C THR A 121 -4.11 -11.24 -5.52
N MET A 122 -2.96 -11.24 -6.19
CA MET A 122 -2.80 -11.79 -7.55
C MET A 122 -3.02 -13.30 -7.57
N HIS A 123 -2.40 -14.03 -6.64
CA HIS A 123 -2.61 -15.47 -6.49
C HIS A 123 -4.07 -15.81 -6.15
N SER A 124 -4.69 -15.07 -5.23
CA SER A 124 -6.10 -15.22 -4.89
C SER A 124 -7.01 -15.03 -6.10
N LYS A 125 -6.74 -14.01 -6.94
CA LYS A 125 -7.49 -13.76 -8.18
C LYS A 125 -7.34 -14.93 -9.17
N ALA A 126 -6.10 -15.37 -9.43
CA ALA A 126 -5.83 -16.48 -10.33
C ALA A 126 -6.49 -17.79 -9.86
N LEU A 127 -6.51 -18.04 -8.54
CA LEU A 127 -7.18 -19.21 -7.97
C LEU A 127 -8.70 -19.17 -8.18
N LYS A 128 -9.32 -18.00 -8.02
CA LYS A 128 -10.76 -17.86 -8.26
C LYS A 128 -11.11 -18.05 -9.73
N GLU A 129 -10.29 -17.55 -10.65
CA GLU A 129 -10.48 -17.73 -12.09
C GLU A 129 -10.39 -19.21 -12.51
N ARG A 130 -9.49 -19.99 -11.90
CA ARG A 130 -9.39 -21.45 -12.14
C ARG A 130 -10.56 -22.27 -11.60
N LYS A 131 -11.30 -21.75 -10.62
CA LYS A 131 -12.46 -22.44 -10.01
C LYS A 131 -13.78 -22.14 -10.75
N LYS A 132 -13.79 -21.16 -11.66
CA LYS A 132 -14.95 -20.88 -12.53
C LYS A 132 -14.88 -21.76 -13.76
#